data_AF-A0A257LQX5-F1
#
_entry.id   AF-A0A257LQX5-F1
#
_cell.length_a   1.000
_cell.length_b   1.000
_cell.length_c   1.000
_cell.angle_alpha   90.00
_cell.angle_beta   90.00
_cell.angle_gamma   90.00
#
_symmetry.space_group_name_H-M   'P 1'
#
loop_
_entity.id
_entity.type
_entity.pdbx_description
1 polymer ?
#
loop_
_entity_poly.entity_id
_entity_poly.type
_entity_poly.pdbx_seq_one_letter_code
_entity_poly.pdbx_strand_id
1 'polypeptide(L)'
;PSKIEKGDQPDREKQQTELTASEPSFDFKVENKSLALTYRNLTEVAVNYYLMDPEFSFSSNPFVSEDASRFSIIKPNKTTTQALPKGKDVLEVALPAEYAKANVLVEIVAAGQRKAQAHHANTLKLTLTENYGRLEARDSANNRAVSKAYVKVYARLGNGSVRFFKDGYTDLRGRFDYASLNGGGEATPLPEPAPRQSGAPTNGLAYQMRTPS
;
A
#
# COMPACT_ATOMS: atom_id res chain seq x y z
N PRO A 1 -19.45 -55.94 33.92
CA PRO A 1 -19.87 -54.70 33.22
C PRO A 1 -19.11 -53.51 33.82
N SER A 2 -18.00 -53.13 33.20
CA SER A 2 -17.14 -52.03 33.65
C SER A 2 -17.65 -50.72 33.06
N LYS A 3 -18.02 -49.78 33.93
CA LYS A 3 -18.54 -48.45 33.59
C LYS A 3 -17.34 -47.56 33.25
N ILE A 4 -17.25 -47.12 31.99
CA ILE A 4 -16.26 -46.13 31.55
C ILE A 4 -16.84 -44.75 31.87
N GLU A 5 -16.24 -44.05 32.84
CA GLU A 5 -16.50 -42.62 33.07
C GLU A 5 -15.79 -41.81 31.98
N LYS A 6 -16.58 -41.15 31.13
CA LYS A 6 -16.09 -40.17 30.15
C LYS A 6 -15.74 -38.89 30.90
N GLY A 7 -14.44 -38.59 30.95
CA GLY A 7 -13.90 -37.36 31.51
C GLY A 7 -14.41 -36.11 30.77
N ASP A 8 -14.73 -35.12 31.59
CA ASP A 8 -15.15 -33.77 31.28
C ASP A 8 -14.19 -33.07 30.30
N GLN A 9 -14.65 -32.73 29.09
CA GLN A 9 -13.92 -31.88 28.12
C GLN A 9 -14.71 -30.67 27.54
N PRO A 10 -15.64 -29.99 28.25
CA PRO A 10 -16.21 -28.71 27.78
C PRO A 10 -15.43 -27.46 28.25
N ASP A 11 -14.38 -27.59 29.05
CA ASP A 11 -13.75 -26.45 29.73
C ASP A 11 -12.66 -25.74 28.88
N ARG A 12 -11.96 -26.49 28.02
CA ARG A 12 -10.93 -25.91 27.13
C ARG A 12 -11.49 -24.98 26.07
N GLU A 13 -12.61 -25.32 25.42
CA GLU A 13 -13.20 -24.47 24.38
C GLU A 13 -13.76 -23.16 24.97
N LYS A 14 -14.34 -23.21 26.18
CA LYS A 14 -14.81 -22.00 26.89
C LYS A 14 -13.65 -21.12 27.31
N GLN A 15 -12.62 -21.68 27.96
CA GLN A 15 -11.42 -20.93 28.35
C GLN A 15 -10.71 -20.33 27.12
N GLN A 16 -10.64 -21.07 26.01
CA GLN A 16 -10.01 -20.58 24.79
C GLN A 16 -10.85 -19.50 24.09
N THR A 17 -12.18 -19.56 24.19
CA THR A 17 -13.09 -18.51 23.69
C THR A 17 -12.97 -17.24 24.54
N GLU A 18 -12.88 -17.36 25.86
CA GLU A 18 -12.70 -16.23 26.79
C GLU A 18 -11.33 -15.56 26.60
N LEU A 19 -10.26 -16.36 26.44
CA LEU A 19 -8.92 -15.86 26.14
C LEU A 19 -8.89 -15.09 24.80
N THR A 20 -9.52 -15.63 23.75
CA THR A 20 -9.64 -14.96 22.45
C THR A 20 -10.47 -13.67 22.54
N ALA A 21 -11.53 -13.65 23.36
CA ALA A 21 -12.35 -12.45 23.57
C ALA A 21 -11.60 -11.35 24.34
N SER A 22 -10.62 -11.72 25.16
CA SER A 22 -9.76 -10.78 25.90
C SER A 22 -8.59 -10.24 25.08
N GLU A 23 -8.27 -10.83 23.93
CA GLU A 23 -7.10 -10.44 23.15
C GLU A 23 -7.29 -9.04 22.52
N PRO A 24 -6.33 -8.12 22.70
CA PRO A 24 -6.37 -6.82 22.04
C PRO A 24 -6.25 -6.99 20.53
N SER A 25 -7.13 -6.32 19.80
CA SER A 25 -7.10 -6.36 18.33
C SER A 25 -7.66 -5.07 17.75
N PHE A 26 -7.21 -4.75 16.54
CA PHE A 26 -7.78 -3.67 15.77
C PHE A 26 -7.72 -3.96 14.28
N ASP A 27 -8.60 -3.31 13.53
CA ASP A 27 -8.54 -3.22 12.07
C ASP A 27 -8.95 -1.80 11.66
N PHE A 28 -8.53 -1.34 10.48
CA PHE A 28 -8.90 0.00 10.06
C PHE A 28 -8.99 0.13 8.55
N LYS A 29 -9.71 1.17 8.12
CA LYS A 29 -9.73 1.63 6.74
C LYS A 29 -9.46 3.11 6.66
N VAL A 30 -8.80 3.52 5.57
CA VAL A 30 -8.61 4.94 5.26
C VAL A 30 -9.41 5.31 4.02
N GLU A 31 -10.58 5.90 4.22
CA GLU A 31 -11.52 6.25 3.16
C GLU A 31 -12.09 7.64 3.43
N ASN A 32 -12.48 8.37 2.38
CA ASN A 32 -13.15 9.69 2.51
C ASN A 32 -12.40 10.73 3.37
N LYS A 33 -11.07 10.68 3.41
CA LYS A 33 -10.24 11.55 4.27
C LYS A 33 -10.47 11.32 5.77
N SER A 34 -10.94 10.13 6.13
CA SER A 34 -11.11 9.65 7.48
C SER A 34 -10.41 8.31 7.67
N LEU A 35 -9.93 8.09 8.88
CA LEU A 35 -9.50 6.81 9.41
C LEU A 35 -10.68 6.19 10.17
N ALA A 36 -11.25 5.12 9.63
CA ALA A 36 -12.26 4.32 10.32
C ALA A 36 -11.57 3.15 11.02
N LEU A 37 -11.47 3.22 12.35
CA LEU A 37 -10.80 2.24 13.20
C LEU A 37 -11.83 1.38 13.95
N THR A 38 -11.73 0.07 13.81
CA THR A 38 -12.44 -0.91 14.63
C THR A 38 -11.45 -1.51 15.62
N TYR A 39 -11.79 -1.59 16.91
CA TYR A 39 -10.85 -2.02 17.95
C TYR A 39 -11.56 -2.77 19.09
N ARG A 40 -10.78 -3.59 19.80
CA ARG A 40 -11.22 -4.33 21.00
C ARG A 40 -10.09 -4.37 22.02
N ASN A 41 -10.44 -4.18 23.29
CA ASN A 41 -9.54 -4.24 24.45
C ASN A 41 -8.28 -3.35 24.28
N LEU A 42 -8.46 -2.19 23.66
CA LEU A 42 -7.42 -1.18 23.47
C LEU A 42 -7.89 0.17 24.04
N THR A 43 -6.97 0.89 24.68
CA THR A 43 -7.22 2.22 25.26
C THR A 43 -6.58 3.34 24.46
N GLU A 44 -5.56 3.04 23.68
CA GLU A 44 -4.86 3.98 22.81
C GLU A 44 -4.19 3.25 21.64
N VAL A 45 -3.94 3.99 20.57
CA VAL A 45 -3.12 3.55 19.44
C VAL A 45 -2.16 4.66 19.03
N ALA A 46 -1.00 4.30 18.50
CA ALA A 46 -0.13 5.24 17.81
C ALA A 46 -0.47 5.24 16.31
N VAL A 47 -0.72 6.43 15.76
CA VAL A 47 -0.98 6.64 14.33
C VAL A 47 0.21 7.35 13.72
N ASN A 48 0.86 6.71 12.75
CA ASN A 48 2.00 7.23 12.02
C ASN A 48 1.60 7.59 10.59
N TYR A 49 2.03 8.76 10.13
CA TYR A 49 1.79 9.26 8.78
C TYR A 49 3.09 9.35 8.01
N TYR A 50 3.14 8.73 6.85
CA TYR A 50 4.28 8.76 5.93
C TYR A 50 3.84 9.39 4.62
N LEU A 51 4.38 10.56 4.29
CA LEU A 51 4.21 11.13 2.97
C LEU A 51 4.87 10.19 1.96
N MET A 52 4.07 9.69 1.03
CA MET A 52 4.58 8.88 -0.05
C MET A 52 5.12 9.81 -1.13
N ASP A 53 6.44 9.84 -1.27
CA ASP A 53 7.07 10.36 -2.47
C ASP A 53 6.83 9.37 -3.62
N PRO A 54 6.18 9.79 -4.73
CA PRO A 54 5.99 8.94 -5.89
C PRO A 54 7.30 8.26 -6.34
N GLU A 55 8.44 8.95 -6.26
CA GLU A 55 9.73 8.44 -6.72
C GLU A 55 10.20 7.21 -5.90
N PHE A 56 9.90 7.18 -4.60
CA PHE A 56 10.27 6.06 -3.72
C PHE A 56 9.35 4.84 -3.94
N SER A 57 8.06 5.06 -4.20
CA SER A 57 7.08 3.98 -4.44
C SER A 57 7.38 3.18 -5.72
N PHE A 58 8.01 3.78 -6.74
CA PHE A 58 8.30 3.09 -8.02
C PHE A 58 9.59 2.28 -8.05
N SER A 59 10.45 2.38 -7.03
CA SER A 59 11.81 1.81 -7.07
C SER A 59 11.91 0.36 -6.57
N SER A 60 10.90 -0.21 -5.89
CA SER A 60 11.16 -1.38 -5.03
C SER A 60 10.27 -2.62 -5.21
N ASN A 61 9.05 -2.56 -5.76
CA ASN A 61 8.29 -3.72 -6.31
C ASN A 61 6.91 -3.27 -6.85
N PRO A 62 6.55 -3.44 -8.13
CA PRO A 62 5.31 -2.91 -8.71
C PRO A 62 4.02 -3.68 -8.36
N PHE A 63 4.10 -4.84 -7.68
CA PHE A 63 2.95 -5.70 -7.39
C PHE A 63 2.71 -5.94 -5.88
N VAL A 64 3.42 -5.26 -4.99
CA VAL A 64 3.31 -5.46 -3.53
C VAL A 64 2.64 -4.24 -2.91
N SER A 65 1.33 -4.15 -3.09
CA SER A 65 0.48 -3.07 -2.57
C SER A 65 0.12 -3.20 -1.09
N GLU A 66 0.55 -4.27 -0.40
CA GLU A 66 0.02 -4.62 0.93
C GLU A 66 1.06 -4.73 2.05
N ASP A 67 2.36 -4.63 1.76
CA ASP A 67 3.38 -4.88 2.78
C ASP A 67 3.82 -3.60 3.52
N ALA A 68 3.09 -3.31 4.60
CA ALA A 68 3.40 -2.28 5.59
C ALA A 68 4.83 -2.37 6.16
N SER A 69 5.45 -3.55 6.11
CA SER A 69 6.79 -3.83 6.64
C SER A 69 7.87 -2.95 6.01
N ARG A 70 7.65 -2.47 4.79
CA ARG A 70 8.60 -1.63 4.04
C ARG A 70 8.79 -0.23 4.63
N PHE A 71 7.81 0.25 5.40
CA PHE A 71 7.86 1.58 6.04
C PHE A 71 8.49 1.55 7.43
N SER A 72 8.82 0.36 7.96
CA SER A 72 9.53 0.24 9.23
C SER A 72 10.98 0.75 9.19
N ILE A 73 11.49 1.15 8.03
CA ILE A 73 12.86 1.66 7.83
C ILE A 73 12.90 3.19 7.72
N ILE A 74 11.76 3.85 7.49
CA ILE A 74 11.68 5.31 7.37
C ILE A 74 11.01 5.94 8.58
N LYS A 75 11.41 7.18 8.91
CA LYS A 75 10.80 7.93 10.00
C LYS A 75 9.44 8.49 9.55
N PRO A 76 8.37 8.37 10.35
CA PRO A 76 7.10 9.01 10.03
C PRO A 76 7.24 10.53 10.00
N ASN A 77 6.53 11.16 9.07
CA ASN A 77 6.42 12.62 9.00
C ASN A 77 5.68 13.17 10.22
N LYS A 78 4.71 12.41 10.75
CA LYS A 78 3.98 12.73 11.96
C LYS A 78 3.54 11.47 12.68
N THR A 79 3.60 11.51 14.00
CA THR A 79 3.07 10.48 14.89
C THR A 79 2.10 11.15 15.84
N THR A 80 0.93 10.55 16.02
CA THR A 80 -0.10 11.00 16.97
C THR A 80 -0.60 9.84 17.79
N THR A 81 -0.73 10.03 19.09
CA THR A 81 -1.42 9.08 19.97
C THR A 81 -2.91 9.36 19.92
N GLN A 82 -3.71 8.36 19.55
CA GLN A 82 -5.15 8.44 19.53
C GLN A 82 -5.73 7.64 20.70
N ALA A 83 -6.38 8.34 21.62
CA ALA A 83 -7.11 7.71 22.71
C ALA A 83 -8.38 7.03 22.16
N LEU A 84 -8.65 5.83 22.67
CA LEU A 84 -9.80 5.01 22.30
C LEU A 84 -10.84 5.04 23.42
N PRO A 85 -12.07 5.52 23.15
CA PRO A 85 -13.12 5.53 24.15
C PRO A 85 -13.43 4.12 24.69
N LYS A 86 -13.53 4.00 26.01
CA LYS A 86 -13.99 2.76 26.67
C LYS A 86 -15.44 2.46 26.28
N GLY A 87 -15.76 1.18 26.09
CA GLY A 87 -17.11 0.73 25.75
C GLY A 87 -17.54 1.00 24.31
N LYS A 88 -16.64 1.50 23.46
CA LYS A 88 -16.81 1.57 22.01
C LYS A 88 -15.89 0.57 21.33
N ASP A 89 -16.30 0.18 20.13
CA ASP A 89 -15.61 -0.73 19.23
C ASP A 89 -15.21 -0.06 17.91
N VAL A 90 -15.72 1.15 17.64
CA VAL A 90 -15.42 1.94 16.44
C VAL A 90 -15.08 3.38 16.80
N LEU A 91 -14.07 3.93 16.13
CA LEU A 91 -13.67 5.33 16.19
C LEU A 91 -13.37 5.83 14.77
N GLU A 92 -13.93 6.99 14.43
CA GLU A 92 -13.57 7.70 13.20
C GLU A 92 -12.69 8.90 13.54
N VAL A 93 -11.56 9.04 12.85
CA VAL A 93 -10.61 10.14 13.02
C VAL A 93 -10.37 10.80 11.67
N ALA A 94 -10.63 12.10 11.56
CA ALA A 94 -10.34 12.85 10.34
C ALA A 94 -8.82 12.85 10.07
N LEU A 95 -8.43 12.63 8.82
CA LEU A 95 -7.04 12.81 8.41
C LEU A 95 -6.61 14.26 8.64
N PRO A 96 -5.40 14.51 9.17
CA PRO A 96 -4.85 15.85 9.27
C PRO A 96 -4.92 16.60 7.94
N ALA A 97 -5.26 17.89 7.99
CA ALA A 97 -5.48 18.71 6.78
C ALA A 97 -4.26 18.74 5.84
N GLU A 98 -3.05 18.67 6.40
CA GLU A 98 -1.77 18.58 5.68
C GLU A 98 -1.61 17.29 4.85
N TYR A 99 -2.35 16.23 5.18
CA TYR A 99 -2.32 14.95 4.46
C TYR A 99 -3.56 14.68 3.61
N ALA A 100 -4.65 15.44 3.81
CA ALA A 100 -5.90 15.27 3.07
C ALA A 100 -5.80 15.50 1.55
N LYS A 101 -4.70 16.11 1.08
CA LYS A 101 -4.40 16.36 -0.34
C LYS A 101 -3.10 15.67 -0.80
N ALA A 102 -2.48 14.86 0.03
CA ALA A 102 -1.23 14.17 -0.27
C ALA A 102 -1.43 12.66 -0.34
N ASN A 103 -0.55 11.98 -1.06
CA ASN A 103 -0.43 10.53 -0.92
C ASN A 103 0.26 10.23 0.39
N VAL A 104 -0.46 9.59 1.31
CA VAL A 104 0.02 9.29 2.65
C VAL A 104 -0.23 7.83 2.96
N LEU A 105 0.75 7.15 3.53
CA LEU A 105 0.52 5.88 4.19
C LEU A 105 0.20 6.16 5.66
N VAL A 106 -0.91 5.61 6.13
CA VAL A 106 -1.29 5.64 7.54
C VAL A 106 -0.96 4.28 8.14
N GLU A 107 -0.14 4.26 9.18
CA GLU A 107 0.15 3.07 9.98
C GLU A 107 -0.47 3.24 11.37
N ILE A 108 -1.09 2.18 11.88
CA ILE A 108 -1.51 2.08 13.27
C ILE A 108 -0.65 1.03 13.97
N VAL A 109 -0.14 1.40 15.14
CA VAL A 109 0.63 0.52 16.03
C VAL A 109 -0.07 0.44 17.38
N ALA A 110 -0.44 -0.78 17.80
CA ALA A 110 -1.04 -1.05 19.10
C ALA A 110 -0.89 -2.53 19.47
N ALA A 111 -0.73 -2.83 20.76
CA ALA A 111 -0.62 -4.20 21.29
C ALA A 111 0.36 -5.12 20.52
N GLY A 112 1.50 -4.58 20.09
CA GLY A 112 2.50 -5.33 19.30
C GLY A 112 2.11 -5.61 17.84
N GLN A 113 0.90 -5.23 17.42
CA GLN A 113 0.44 -5.31 16.05
C GLN A 113 0.74 -3.99 15.31
N ARG A 114 1.04 -4.11 14.02
CA ARG A 114 1.24 -3.00 13.09
C ARG A 114 0.44 -3.29 11.83
N LYS A 115 -0.38 -2.33 11.41
CA LYS A 115 -1.14 -2.41 10.16
C LYS A 115 -0.98 -1.07 9.44
N ALA A 116 -0.86 -1.08 8.12
CA ALA A 116 -0.78 0.15 7.33
C ALA A 116 -1.71 0.12 6.12
N GLN A 117 -2.25 1.28 5.76
CA GLN A 117 -3.02 1.47 4.54
C GLN A 117 -2.65 2.77 3.84
N ALA A 118 -2.66 2.72 2.51
CA ALA A 118 -2.43 3.89 1.67
C ALA A 118 -3.70 4.73 1.55
N HIS A 119 -3.58 6.03 1.77
CA HIS A 119 -4.53 7.03 1.35
C HIS A 119 -3.95 7.78 0.16
N HIS A 120 -4.59 7.61 -0.99
CA HIS A 120 -4.23 8.34 -2.18
C HIS A 120 -5.13 9.56 -2.31
N ALA A 121 -4.54 10.75 -2.28
CA ALA A 121 -5.26 11.98 -2.60
C ALA A 121 -5.56 12.13 -4.11
N ASN A 122 -5.10 11.16 -4.91
CA ASN A 122 -5.32 11.12 -6.35
C ASN A 122 -6.81 11.25 -6.65
N THR A 123 -7.17 12.27 -7.41
CA THR A 123 -8.49 12.37 -8.02
C THR A 123 -8.57 11.50 -9.27
N LEU A 124 -7.91 10.34 -9.35
CA LEU A 124 -7.90 9.55 -10.59
C LEU A 124 -8.88 8.38 -10.49
N LYS A 125 -9.93 8.44 -11.29
CA LYS A 125 -10.74 7.27 -11.64
C LYS A 125 -10.07 6.56 -12.81
N LEU A 126 -9.55 5.36 -12.54
CA LEU A 126 -8.94 4.50 -13.55
C LEU A 126 -9.96 3.46 -14.01
N THR A 127 -10.07 3.25 -15.32
CA THR A 127 -10.88 2.19 -15.92
C THR A 127 -10.00 1.38 -16.84
N LEU A 128 -9.90 0.07 -16.56
CA LEU A 128 -9.13 -0.87 -17.38
C LEU A 128 -10.09 -1.63 -18.28
N THR A 129 -9.80 -1.65 -19.58
CA THR A 129 -10.48 -2.51 -20.54
C THR A 129 -9.52 -3.59 -21.00
N GLU A 130 -9.49 -4.69 -20.24
CA GLU A 130 -8.46 -5.74 -20.36
C GLU A 130 -8.41 -6.38 -21.73
N ASN A 131 -9.57 -6.73 -22.28
CA ASN A 131 -9.71 -7.34 -23.61
C ASN A 131 -9.14 -6.48 -24.75
N TYR A 132 -8.97 -5.18 -24.53
CA TYR A 132 -8.44 -4.24 -25.52
C TYR A 132 -7.14 -3.57 -25.07
N GLY A 133 -6.56 -4.01 -23.95
CA GLY A 133 -5.29 -3.48 -23.47
C GLY A 133 -5.29 -1.97 -23.24
N ARG A 134 -6.40 -1.40 -22.76
CA ARG A 134 -6.56 0.06 -22.62
C ARG A 134 -6.83 0.50 -21.20
N LEU A 135 -6.11 1.53 -20.77
CA LEU A 135 -6.35 2.29 -19.56
C LEU A 135 -7.04 3.60 -19.93
N GLU A 136 -8.05 4.00 -19.17
CA GLU A 136 -8.63 5.34 -19.19
C GLU A 136 -8.46 5.97 -17.82
N ALA A 137 -7.90 7.18 -17.78
CA ALA A 137 -7.71 7.99 -16.59
C ALA A 137 -8.61 9.23 -16.65
N ARG A 138 -9.45 9.39 -15.64
CA ARG A 138 -10.34 10.55 -15.47
C ARG A 138 -10.18 11.17 -14.10
N ASP A 139 -10.42 12.47 -14.02
CA ASP A 139 -10.55 13.15 -12.75
C ASP A 139 -11.83 12.66 -12.05
N SER A 140 -11.77 12.25 -10.79
CA SER A 140 -12.86 11.64 -10.04
C SER A 140 -13.87 12.67 -9.56
N ALA A 141 -13.48 13.94 -9.43
CA ALA A 141 -14.35 15.01 -8.96
C ALA A 141 -15.24 15.56 -10.09
N ASN A 142 -14.70 15.67 -11.31
CA ASN A 142 -15.43 16.28 -12.44
C ASN A 142 -15.54 15.38 -13.68
N ASN A 143 -15.03 14.14 -13.62
CA ASN A 143 -15.08 13.14 -14.69
C ASN A 143 -14.40 13.56 -16.01
N ARG A 144 -13.53 14.58 -15.97
CA ARG A 144 -12.77 15.04 -17.15
C ARG A 144 -11.61 14.08 -17.45
N ALA A 145 -11.32 13.90 -18.72
CA ALA A 145 -10.16 13.14 -19.17
C ALA A 145 -8.86 13.76 -18.63
N VAL A 146 -7.98 12.92 -18.06
CA VAL A 146 -6.66 13.36 -17.59
C VAL A 146 -5.65 13.05 -18.68
N SER A 147 -5.36 14.05 -19.51
CA SER A 147 -4.32 13.97 -20.54
C SER A 147 -2.93 14.14 -19.97
N LYS A 148 -1.91 13.56 -20.61
CA LYS A 148 -0.49 13.65 -20.21
C LYS A 148 -0.19 13.09 -18.81
N ALA A 149 -1.07 12.24 -18.27
CA ALA A 149 -0.74 11.47 -17.09
C ALA A 149 0.34 10.44 -17.48
N TYR A 150 1.44 10.42 -16.74
CA TYR A 150 2.48 9.42 -16.94
C TYR A 150 1.99 8.05 -16.45
N VAL A 151 2.16 7.03 -17.28
CA VAL A 151 1.74 5.66 -17.01
C VAL A 151 2.97 4.75 -17.13
N LYS A 152 3.19 3.91 -16.12
CA LYS A 152 4.24 2.91 -16.10
C LYS A 152 3.63 1.52 -15.94
N VAL A 153 3.90 0.63 -16.87
CA VAL A 153 3.31 -0.71 -16.95
C VAL A 153 4.36 -1.75 -16.61
N TYR A 154 4.00 -2.63 -15.69
CA TYR A 154 4.79 -3.81 -15.35
C TYR A 154 3.99 -5.06 -15.69
N ALA A 155 4.69 -6.10 -16.16
CA ALA A 155 4.09 -7.40 -16.46
C ALA A 155 4.61 -8.43 -15.47
N ARG A 156 3.70 -9.26 -14.94
CA ARG A 156 4.03 -10.49 -14.21
C ARG A 156 3.87 -11.66 -15.18
N LEU A 157 4.95 -12.39 -15.41
CA LEU A 157 5.02 -13.55 -16.28
C LEU A 157 4.49 -14.80 -15.57
N GLY A 158 4.15 -15.84 -16.34
CA GLY A 158 3.61 -17.10 -15.79
C GLY A 158 4.54 -17.82 -14.80
N ASN A 159 5.86 -17.56 -14.89
CA ASN A 159 6.86 -18.05 -13.94
C ASN A 159 6.99 -17.19 -12.67
N GLY A 160 6.13 -16.18 -12.50
CA GLY A 160 6.14 -15.26 -11.37
C GLY A 160 7.10 -14.08 -11.51
N SER A 161 7.97 -14.05 -12.53
CA SER A 161 8.91 -12.95 -12.76
C SER A 161 8.20 -11.65 -13.12
N VAL A 162 8.68 -10.55 -12.58
CA VAL A 162 8.14 -9.20 -12.79
C VAL A 162 9.12 -8.41 -13.65
N ARG A 163 8.62 -7.76 -14.71
CA ARG A 163 9.45 -6.89 -15.55
C ARG A 163 8.73 -5.61 -15.94
N PHE A 164 9.51 -4.57 -16.22
CA PHE A 164 9.00 -3.40 -16.93
C PHE A 164 8.51 -3.82 -18.32
N PHE A 165 7.32 -3.36 -18.71
CA PHE A 165 6.73 -3.67 -20.01
C PHE A 165 6.79 -2.45 -20.93
N LYS A 166 6.23 -1.33 -20.49
CA LYS A 166 6.33 -0.04 -21.17
C LYS A 166 5.88 1.10 -20.28
N ASP A 167 6.14 2.32 -20.73
CA ASP A 167 5.62 3.55 -20.16
C ASP A 167 5.10 4.48 -21.26
N GLY A 168 4.53 5.60 -20.84
CA GLY A 168 4.15 6.68 -21.73
C GLY A 168 3.14 7.59 -21.07
N TYR A 169 2.38 8.30 -21.90
CA TYR A 169 1.45 9.32 -21.43
C TYR A 169 0.05 9.07 -21.98
N THR A 170 -0.98 9.38 -21.18
CA THR A 170 -2.36 9.37 -21.67
C THR A 170 -2.57 10.42 -22.77
N ASP A 171 -3.38 10.09 -23.76
CA ASP A 171 -3.77 10.99 -24.85
C ASP A 171 -4.73 12.12 -24.37
N LEU A 172 -5.16 13.00 -25.28
CA LEU A 172 -6.12 14.08 -24.97
C LEU A 172 -7.47 13.58 -24.44
N ARG A 173 -7.78 12.29 -24.61
CA ARG A 173 -8.99 11.63 -24.12
C ARG A 173 -8.74 10.86 -22.83
N GLY A 174 -7.55 11.01 -22.23
CA GLY A 174 -7.16 10.34 -20.99
C GLY A 174 -6.87 8.86 -21.18
N ARG A 175 -6.66 8.40 -22.42
CA ARG A 175 -6.48 6.98 -22.72
C ARG A 175 -5.01 6.64 -22.91
N PHE A 176 -4.64 5.45 -22.47
CA PHE A 176 -3.34 4.87 -22.71
C PHE A 176 -3.53 3.41 -23.15
N ASP A 177 -3.00 3.06 -24.31
CA ASP A 177 -2.86 1.65 -24.68
C ASP A 177 -1.71 1.09 -23.83
N TYR A 178 -1.97 0.07 -23.01
CA TYR A 178 -0.98 -0.58 -22.17
C TYR A 178 -0.52 -1.96 -22.71
N ALA A 179 -1.09 -2.48 -23.80
CA ALA A 179 -0.78 -3.83 -24.30
C ALA A 179 0.01 -3.87 -25.61
N SER A 180 -0.08 -2.87 -26.48
CA SER A 180 0.68 -2.83 -27.74
C SER A 180 2.12 -2.36 -27.54
N LEU A 181 3.08 -2.88 -28.31
CA LEU A 181 4.44 -2.36 -28.37
C LEU A 181 4.57 -1.46 -29.60
N ASN A 182 4.90 -0.19 -29.38
CA ASN A 182 5.26 0.72 -30.47
C ASN A 182 6.77 0.60 -30.69
N GLY A 183 7.20 -0.26 -31.61
CA GLY A 183 8.59 -0.32 -32.12
C GLY A 183 9.42 -1.52 -31.63
N GLY A 184 10.00 -2.26 -32.59
CA GLY A 184 10.80 -3.47 -32.38
C GLY A 184 12.22 -3.20 -31.89
N GLY A 185 12.38 -3.02 -30.58
CA GLY A 185 13.67 -3.10 -29.91
C GLY A 185 13.65 -4.24 -28.89
N GLU A 186 14.66 -5.11 -28.92
CA GLU A 186 14.82 -6.18 -27.94
C GLU A 186 14.66 -5.66 -26.51
N ALA A 187 13.86 -6.38 -25.72
CA ALA A 187 13.66 -6.09 -24.32
C ALA A 187 15.01 -6.14 -23.59
N THR A 188 15.54 -4.98 -23.21
CA THR A 188 16.75 -4.92 -22.39
C THR A 188 16.40 -5.49 -21.02
N PRO A 189 17.06 -6.57 -20.56
CA PRO A 189 16.89 -7.04 -19.20
C PRO A 189 17.25 -5.91 -18.23
N LEU A 190 16.48 -5.75 -17.16
CA LEU A 190 16.92 -4.93 -16.03
C LEU A 190 18.29 -5.47 -15.57
N PRO A 191 19.29 -4.62 -15.33
CA PRO A 191 20.56 -5.09 -14.79
C PRO A 191 20.30 -5.80 -13.46
N GLU A 192 20.88 -7.00 -13.30
CA GLU A 192 20.87 -7.69 -12.01
C GLU A 192 21.43 -6.75 -10.94
N PRO A 193 20.86 -6.72 -9.72
CA PRO A 193 21.44 -5.96 -8.63
C PRO A 193 22.87 -6.46 -8.42
N ALA A 194 23.85 -5.56 -8.59
CA ALA A 194 25.25 -5.88 -8.44
C ALA A 194 25.48 -6.58 -7.08
N PRO A 195 26.28 -7.65 -7.03
CA PRO A 195 26.61 -8.28 -5.76
C PRO A 195 27.23 -7.23 -4.84
N ARG A 196 26.76 -7.17 -3.59
CA ARG A 196 27.30 -6.25 -2.58
C ARG A 196 28.79 -6.52 -2.42
N GLN A 197 29.63 -5.68 -3.02
CA GLN A 197 31.04 -5.64 -2.67
C GLN A 197 31.15 -4.91 -1.33
N SER A 198 31.63 -5.63 -0.34
CA SER A 198 32.00 -5.12 0.98
C SER A 198 33.16 -4.13 0.84
N GLY A 199 32.87 -2.84 0.96
CA GLY A 199 33.89 -1.79 1.03
C GLY A 199 33.34 -0.41 0.68
N ALA A 200 32.90 0.35 1.68
CA ALA A 200 32.74 1.81 1.60
C ALA A 200 34.15 2.47 1.60
N PRO A 201 34.37 3.75 1.16
CA PRO A 201 33.44 4.86 1.35
C PRO A 201 33.32 5.97 0.25
N THR A 202 32.19 6.68 0.34
CA THR A 202 31.92 8.12 0.08
C THR A 202 32.08 8.76 -1.31
N ASN A 203 31.05 9.57 -1.61
CA ASN A 203 30.93 10.70 -2.55
C ASN A 203 30.44 10.46 -3.99
N GLY A 204 29.27 11.04 -4.27
CA GLY A 204 28.90 11.64 -5.55
C GLY A 204 28.18 10.73 -6.55
N LEU A 205 26.87 10.53 -6.39
CA LEU A 205 26.06 9.95 -7.47
C LEU A 205 25.61 11.07 -8.43
N ALA A 206 26.50 11.39 -9.37
CA ALA A 206 26.13 12.09 -10.59
C ALA A 206 25.38 11.09 -11.50
N TYR A 207 24.05 11.24 -11.60
CA TYR A 207 23.28 10.56 -12.64
C TYR A 207 23.34 11.40 -13.92
N GLN A 208 23.99 10.87 -14.96
CA GLN A 208 23.88 11.43 -16.31
C GLN A 208 22.44 11.25 -16.81
N MET A 209 21.69 12.35 -16.89
CA MET A 209 20.46 12.42 -17.65
C MET A 209 20.82 12.42 -19.14
N ARG A 210 20.27 11.48 -19.92
CA ARG A 210 20.24 11.63 -21.38
C ARG A 210 19.15 12.63 -21.73
N THR A 211 19.54 13.78 -22.26
CA THR A 211 18.63 14.72 -22.91
C THR A 211 18.12 14.12 -24.23
N PRO A 212 16.84 14.32 -24.57
CA PRO A 212 16.26 13.77 -25.80
C PRO A 212 16.81 14.51 -27.03
N SER A 213 17.06 13.73 -28.09
CA SER A 213 17.36 14.22 -29.44
C SER A 213 16.10 14.65 -30.19
#